data_AF-A0AA49JS38-F1
#
_entry.id   AF-A0AA49JS38-F1
#
_cell.length_a   1.000
_cell.length_b   1.000
_cell.length_c   1.000
_cell.angle_alpha   90.00
_cell.angle_beta   90.00
_cell.angle_gamma   90.00
#
_symmetry.space_group_name_H-M   'P 1'
#
loop_
_entity.id
_entity.type
_entity.pdbx_description
1 polymer ?
#
loop_
_entity_poly.entity_id
_entity_poly.type
_entity_poly.pdbx_seq_one_letter_code
_entity_poly.pdbx_strand_id
1 'polypeptide(L)' 'MAKYATQPDGPAQGETCDYCGSPALTWRKCKLICDDCKQINKSCADL' A
#
# COMPACT_ATOMS: atom_id res chain seq x y z
N MET A 1 25.08 0.84 -12.08
CA MET A 1 24.09 1.12 -11.02
C MET A 1 22.68 1.00 -11.63
N ALA A 2 22.20 -0.22 -11.89
CA ALA A 2 20.91 -0.40 -12.55
C ALA A 2 19.79 -0.14 -11.56
N LYS A 3 18.96 0.85 -11.91
CA LYS A 3 17.75 1.30 -11.23
C LYS A 3 16.94 0.09 -10.76
N TYR A 4 16.89 -0.12 -9.45
CA TYR A 4 15.83 -0.91 -8.86
C TYR A 4 14.53 -0.28 -9.36
N ALA A 5 13.72 -1.05 -10.06
CA ALA A 5 12.30 -0.77 -10.21
C ALA A 5 11.71 -0.87 -8.79
N THR A 6 11.92 0.17 -7.98
CA THR A 6 11.43 0.23 -6.61
C THR A 6 9.94 0.46 -6.73
N GLN A 7 9.18 -0.63 -6.79
CA GLN A 7 7.80 -0.60 -6.30
C GLN A 7 7.85 0.09 -4.93
N PRO A 8 6.91 0.98 -4.59
CA PRO A 8 6.95 1.68 -3.32
C PRO A 8 6.63 0.69 -2.20
N ASP A 9 7.51 -0.25 -1.89
CA ASP A 9 7.38 -1.14 -0.73
C ASP A 9 7.63 -0.28 0.52
N GLY A 10 6.57 0.04 1.26
CA GLY A 10 6.66 0.95 2.40
C GLY A 10 5.32 1.39 2.97
N PRO A 11 5.33 2.10 4.12
CA PRO A 11 4.12 2.66 4.70
C PRO A 11 3.52 3.72 3.77
N ALA A 12 2.21 3.64 3.51
CA ALA A 12 1.49 4.66 2.78
C ALA A 12 1.20 5.84 3.71
N GLN A 13 2.21 6.69 3.90
CA GLN A 13 2.09 7.88 4.73
C GLN A 13 1.08 8.85 4.10
N GLY A 14 -0.05 9.06 4.77
CA GLY A 14 -1.10 9.98 4.35
C GLY A 14 -2.33 9.33 3.71
N GLU A 15 -2.33 8.00 3.49
CA GLU A 15 -3.56 7.27 3.14
C GLU A 15 -4.15 6.59 4.38
N THR A 16 -5.48 6.48 4.41
CA THR A 16 -6.26 5.74 5.40
C THR A 16 -7.07 4.66 4.72
N CYS A 17 -7.30 3.55 5.40
CA CYS A 17 -8.01 2.42 4.82
C CYS A 17 -9.46 2.80 4.51
N ASP A 18 -9.89 2.75 3.25
CA ASP A 18 -11.28 3.02 2.85
C ASP A 18 -12.33 2.11 3.54
N TYR A 19 -11.92 0.91 3.98
CA TYR A 19 -12.83 -0.05 4.61
C TYR A 19 -13.05 0.16 6.11
N CYS A 20 -11.99 0.46 6.86
CA CYS A 20 -12.04 0.57 8.33
C CYS A 20 -11.55 1.92 8.88
N GLY A 21 -11.02 2.80 8.03
CA GLY A 21 -10.45 4.09 8.39
C GLY A 21 -9.02 4.04 8.96
N SER A 22 -8.44 2.84 9.14
CA SER A 22 -7.14 2.69 9.79
C SER A 22 -5.99 3.31 8.97
N PRO A 23 -5.08 4.08 9.60
CA PRO A 23 -3.89 4.64 8.93
C PRO A 23 -2.76 3.61 8.75
N ALA A 24 -2.96 2.39 9.26
CA ALA A 24 -2.00 1.30 9.17
C ALA A 24 -2.05 0.65 7.78
N LEU A 25 -1.58 1.36 6.76
CA LEU A 25 -1.54 0.90 5.37
C LEU A 25 -0.11 0.69 4.91
N THR A 26 0.14 -0.48 4.32
CA THR A 26 1.46 -0.89 3.86
C THR A 26 1.39 -1.36 2.42
N TRP A 27 2.23 -0.80 1.57
CA TRP A 27 2.45 -1.31 0.23
C TRP A 27 3.32 -2.55 0.26
N ARG A 28 2.84 -3.63 -0.35
CA ARG A 28 3.60 -4.87 -0.60
C ARG A 28 3.46 -5.26 -2.05
N LYS A 29 4.58 -5.36 -2.79
CA LYS A 29 4.60 -5.88 -4.16
C LYS A 29 3.49 -5.25 -5.04
N CYS A 30 3.31 -3.94 -4.95
CA CYS A 30 2.26 -3.18 -5.65
C CYS A 30 0.81 -3.36 -5.17
N LYS A 31 0.58 -3.82 -3.95
CA LYS A 31 -0.74 -3.79 -3.31
C LYS A 31 -0.66 -3.01 -2.01
N LEU A 32 -1.55 -2.05 -1.84
CA LEU A 32 -1.74 -1.33 -0.60
C LEU A 32 -2.65 -2.15 0.31
N ILE A 33 -2.10 -2.68 1.39
CA ILE A 33 -2.80 -3.60 2.29
C ILE A 33 -2.94 -2.91 3.64
N CYS A 34 -4.14 -2.94 4.21
CA CYS A 34 -4.37 -2.48 5.57
C CYS A 34 -3.90 -3.55 6.56
N ASP A 35 -3.07 -3.20 7.53
CA ASP A 35 -2.60 -4.17 8.52
C ASP A 35 -3.69 -4.55 9.53
N ASP A 36 -4.66 -3.67 9.73
CA ASP A 36 -5.74 -3.84 10.71
C ASP A 36 -6.83 -4.81 10.20
N CYS A 37 -7.45 -4.50 9.06
CA CYS A 37 -8.51 -5.32 8.48
C CYS A 37 -8.02 -6.32 7.42
N LYS A 38 -6.71 -6.32 7.10
CA LYS A 38 -6.07 -7.16 6.06
C LYS A 38 -6.66 -7.00 4.65
N GLN A 39 -7.48 -5.98 4.40
CA GLN A 39 -8.03 -5.68 3.08
C GLN A 39 -7.02 -4.99 2.17
N ILE A 40 -7.14 -5.25 0.87
CA ILE A 40 -6.38 -4.55 -0.17
C ILE A 40 -7.13 -3.27 -0.48
N ASN A 41 -6.53 -2.13 -0.13
CA ASN A 41 -7.09 -0.81 -0.38
C ASN A 41 -6.91 -0.36 -1.83
N LYS A 42 -5.72 -0.57 -2.38
CA LYS A 42 -5.34 -0.20 -3.75
C LYS A 42 -4.34 -1.20 -4.32
N SER A 43 -4.17 -1.17 -5.64
CA SER A 43 -3.16 -1.96 -6.35
C SER A 43 -2.55 -1.10 -7.44
N CYS A 44 -1.25 -1.21 -7.73
CA CYS A 44 -0.65 -0.46 -8.84
C CYS A 44 -1.18 -0.81 -10.22
N ALA A 45 -1.99 -1.87 -10.37
CA ALA A 45 -2.69 -2.13 -11.62
C ALA A 45 -3.74 -1.05 -11.95
N ASP A 46 -4.11 -0.25 -10.95
CA ASP A 46 -5.03 0.89 -11.04
C ASP A 46 -4.30 2.24 -11.21
N LEU A 47 -2.95 2.27 -11.13
CA LEU A 47 -2.13 3.47 -11.27
C LEU A 47 -1.64 3.72 -12.70
#